data_AF-D2DF34-F1
#
_entry.id   AF-D2DF34-F1
#
_cell.length_a   1.000
_cell.length_b   1.000
_cell.length_c   1.000
_cell.angle_alpha   90.00
_cell.angle_beta   90.00
_cell.angle_gamma   90.00
#
_symmetry.space_group_name_H-M   'P 1'
#
loop_
_entity.id
_entity.type
_entity.pdbx_description
1 polymer ?
#
loop_
_entity_poly.entity_id
_entity_poly.type
_entity_poly.pdbx_seq_one_letter_code
_entity_poly.pdbx_strand_id
1 'polypeptide(L)' 'IVNGSGSGMERQREHPFIVTEPGEVARGKKNGLDYLFHLYEQCREFLLQVQTIAKDRGEKCPTKVTNQV' A
#
# COMPACT_ATOMS: atom_id res chain seq x y z
N ILE A 1 -36.24 -0.66 17.78
CA ILE A 1 -35.57 -0.75 16.46
C ILE A 1 -34.15 -0.27 16.69
N VAL A 2 -33.19 -1.19 16.83
CA VAL A 2 -31.78 -0.84 16.96
C VAL A 2 -31.33 -0.46 15.55
N ASN A 3 -31.17 0.83 15.29
CA ASN A 3 -30.55 1.31 14.06
C ASN A 3 -29.08 0.89 14.11
N GLY A 4 -28.74 -0.18 13.39
CA GLY A 4 -27.36 -0.59 13.17
C GLY A 4 -26.64 0.53 12.43
N SER A 5 -25.82 1.28 13.15
CA SER A 5 -24.82 2.17 12.57
C SER A 5 -23.74 1.31 11.92
N GLY A 6 -24.03 0.85 10.70
CA GLY A 6 -23.03 0.37 9.76
C GLY A 6 -22.19 1.53 9.27
N SER A 7 -21.36 2.10 10.15
CA SER A 7 -20.26 2.97 9.75
C SER A 7 -19.18 2.09 9.15
N GLY A 8 -19.39 1.66 7.90
CA GLY A 8 -18.26 1.31 7.05
C GLY A 8 -17.43 2.57 6.95
N MET A 9 -16.31 2.63 7.67
CA MET A 9 -15.30 3.67 7.46
C MET A 9 -14.80 3.49 6.03
N GLU A 10 -15.43 4.18 5.08
CA GLU A 10 -14.98 4.24 3.71
C GLU A 10 -13.53 4.75 3.76
N ARG A 11 -12.60 3.93 3.25
CA ARG A 11 -11.20 4.35 3.16
C ARG A 11 -11.16 5.65 2.36
N GLN A 12 -10.49 6.65 2.91
CA GLN A 12 -10.29 7.91 2.20
C GLN A 12 -9.66 7.61 0.83
N ARG A 13 -10.31 8.05 -0.25
CA ARG A 13 -9.83 7.80 -1.60
C ARG A 13 -8.57 8.63 -1.86
N GLU A 14 -7.51 7.95 -2.28
CA GLU A 14 -6.26 8.56 -2.73
C GLU A 14 -6.43 9.42 -3.99
N HIS A 15 -5.53 10.38 -4.17
CA HIS A 15 -5.48 11.19 -5.38
C HIS A 15 -5.14 10.34 -6.63
N PRO A 16 -5.72 10.65 -7.80
CA PRO A 16 -5.43 9.89 -9.01
C PRO A 16 -4.00 10.15 -9.51
N PHE A 17 -3.42 9.13 -10.16
CA PHE A 17 -2.11 9.23 -10.80
C PHE A 17 -2.19 9.94 -12.15
N ILE A 18 -1.12 10.67 -12.48
CA ILE A 18 -0.86 11.24 -13.81
C ILE A 18 0.53 10.85 -14.28
N VAL A 19 0.74 10.87 -15.59
CA VAL A 19 2.08 10.72 -16.16
C VAL A 19 2.92 11.95 -15.78
N THR A 20 4.13 11.71 -15.29
CA THR A 20 5.12 12.72 -14.91
C THR A 20 6.48 12.30 -15.47
N GLU A 21 7.32 13.28 -15.81
CA GLU A 21 8.72 13.01 -16.13
C GLU A 21 9.49 12.51 -14.87
N PRO A 22 10.63 11.81 -15.02
CA PRO A 22 11.44 11.39 -13.88
C PRO A 22 11.86 12.59 -13.02
N GLY A 23 11.55 12.55 -11.73
CA GLY A 23 11.80 13.63 -10.77
C GLY A 23 10.78 14.78 -10.81
N GLU A 24 9.78 14.74 -11.70
CA GLU A 24 8.73 15.76 -11.76
C GLU A 24 7.69 15.55 -10.64
N VAL A 25 7.46 16.60 -9.85
CA VAL A 25 6.42 16.60 -8.81
C VAL A 25 5.05 16.89 -9.43
N ALA A 26 4.09 15.99 -9.23
CA ALA A 26 2.71 16.20 -9.64
C ALA A 26 2.11 17.43 -8.93
N ARG A 27 1.37 18.25 -9.70
CA ARG A 27 0.74 19.48 -9.19
C ARG A 27 -0.75 19.28 -8.90
N GLY A 28 -1.23 19.98 -7.87
CA GLY A 28 -2.63 19.90 -7.42
C GLY A 28 -2.94 18.61 -6.68
N LYS A 29 -4.22 18.19 -6.66
CA LYS A 29 -4.68 16.95 -6.00
C LYS A 29 -4.42 15.72 -6.89
N LYS A 30 -3.14 15.48 -7.21
CA LYS A 30 -2.66 14.44 -8.13
C LYS A 30 -1.40 13.77 -7.58
N ASN A 31 -1.18 12.51 -7.94
CA ASN A 31 0.04 11.76 -7.63
C ASN A 31 0.88 11.57 -8.90
N GLY A 32 2.21 11.67 -8.78
CA GLY A 32 3.15 11.39 -9.88
C GLY A 32 3.55 9.91 -9.95
N LEU A 33 4.19 9.51 -11.04
CA LEU A 33 4.61 8.11 -11.22
C LEU A 33 5.77 7.72 -10.29
N ASP A 34 6.63 8.66 -9.91
CA ASP A 34 7.69 8.38 -8.94
C ASP A 34 7.12 7.96 -7.58
N TYR A 35 6.02 8.57 -7.15
CA TYR A 35 5.31 8.15 -5.95
C TYR A 35 4.72 6.75 -6.11
N LEU A 36 4.17 6.42 -7.28
CA LEU A 36 3.70 5.05 -7.56
C LEU A 36 4.85 4.04 -7.42
N PHE A 37 6.03 4.33 -7.97
CA PHE A 37 7.18 3.44 -7.84
C PHE A 37 7.66 3.33 -6.39
N HIS A 38 7.66 4.42 -5.64
CA HIS A 38 7.97 4.41 -4.20
C HIS A 38 7.02 3.49 -3.42
N LEU A 39 5.72 3.46 -3.75
CA LEU A 39 4.77 2.55 -3.10
C LEU A 39 5.15 1.06 -3.32
N TYR A 40 5.71 0.70 -4.48
CA TYR A 40 6.22 -0.66 -4.71
C TYR A 40 7.48 -0.96 -3.88
N GLU A 41 8.35 0.02 -3.67
CA GLU A 41 9.50 -0.10 -2.77
C GLU A 41 9.04 -0.32 -1.32
N GLN A 42 8.03 0.43 -0.87
CA GLN A 42 7.40 0.22 0.43
C GLN A 42 6.77 -1.17 0.57
N CYS A 43 6.10 -1.67 -0.48
CA CYS A 43 5.60 -3.06 -0.49
C CYS A 43 6.72 -4.09 -0.34
N ARG A 44 7.92 -3.83 -0.89
CA ARG A 44 9.08 -4.71 -0.69
C ARG A 44 9.52 -4.71 0.77
N GLU A 45 9.55 -3.55 1.42
CA GLU A 45 9.90 -3.45 2.85
C GLU A 45 8.90 -4.21 3.73
N PHE A 46 7.59 -4.05 3.49
CA PHE A 46 6.56 -4.79 4.22
C PHE A 46 6.67 -6.29 3.98
N LEU A 47 6.93 -6.74 2.76
CA LEU A 47 7.18 -8.16 2.48
C LEU A 47 8.38 -8.68 3.30
N LEU A 48 9.49 -7.93 3.39
CA LEU A 48 10.64 -8.33 4.19
C LEU A 48 10.31 -8.44 5.68
N GLN A 49 9.47 -7.54 6.21
CA GLN A 49 9.01 -7.61 7.60
C GLN A 49 8.16 -8.88 7.83
N VAL A 50 7.19 -9.16 6.95
CA VAL A 50 6.36 -10.36 7.02
C VAL A 50 7.21 -11.63 6.92
N GLN A 51 8.19 -11.66 6.01
CA GLN A 51 9.12 -12.78 5.88
C GLN A 51 9.95 -13.00 7.14
N THR A 52 10.40 -11.91 7.78
CA THR A 52 11.18 -11.98 9.02
C THR A 52 10.34 -12.61 10.15
N ILE A 53 9.11 -12.14 10.32
CA ILE A 53 8.17 -12.68 11.31
C ILE A 53 7.83 -14.15 11.02
N ALA A 54 7.56 -14.50 9.76
CA ALA A 54 7.23 -15.87 9.38
C ALA A 54 8.40 -16.83 9.66
N LYS A 55 9.64 -16.41 9.39
CA LYS A 55 10.85 -17.21 9.69
C LYS A 55 11.04 -17.41 11.19
N ASP A 56 10.88 -16.35 11.98
CA ASP A 56 11.00 -16.41 13.45
C ASP A 56 9.98 -17.36 14.08
N ARG A 57 8.78 -17.42 13.51
CA ARG A 57 7.69 -18.31 13.97
C ARG A 57 7.73 -19.72 13.37
N GLY A 58 8.64 -20.01 12.43
CA GLY A 58 8.66 -21.29 11.71
C GLY A 58 7.47 -21.48 10.76
N GLU A 59 6.81 -20.40 10.34
CA GLU A 59 5.67 -20.40 9.41
C GLU A 59 6.14 -20.37 7.95
N LYS A 60 5.23 -20.65 7.02
CA LYS A 60 5.52 -20.58 5.58
C LYS A 60 5.86 -19.15 5.17
N CYS A 61 7.11 -18.92 4.80
CA CYS A 61 7.61 -17.62 4.35
C CYS A 61 7.11 -17.27 2.93
N PRO A 62 6.42 -16.12 2.71
CA PRO A 62 5.98 -15.70 1.38
C PRO A 62 7.16 -15.23 0.52
N THR A 63 7.07 -15.38 -0.82
CA THR A 63 8.12 -14.93 -1.78
C THR A 63 7.64 -13.85 -2.77
N LYS A 64 6.36 -13.48 -2.68
CA LYS A 64 5.70 -12.41 -3.43
C LYS A 64 4.80 -11.63 -2.46
N VAL A 65 4.41 -10.42 -2.83
CA VAL A 65 3.40 -9.64 -2.09
C VAL A 65 2.10 -10.47 -2.05
N THR A 66 1.53 -10.61 -0.86
CA THR A 66 0.27 -11.34 -0.60
C THR A 66 -0.70 -10.42 0.13
N ASN A 67 -1.94 -10.85 0.35
CA ASN A 67 -2.92 -10.05 1.10
C ASN A 67 -2.55 -9.82 2.59
N GLN A 68 -1.52 -10.50 3.13
CA GLN A 68 -1.01 -10.26 4.48
C GLN A 68 -0.01 -9.09 4.53
N VAL A 69 0.60 -8.78 3.40
CA VAL A 69 1.45 -7.60 3.18
C VAL A 69 0.52 -6.43 2.85
#